data_AF-A0A1I3XC38-F1
#
_entry.id   AF-A0A1I3XC38-F1
#
_cell.length_a   1.000
_cell.length_b   1.000
_cell.length_c   1.000
_cell.angle_alpha   90.00
_cell.angle_beta   90.00
_cell.angle_gamma   90.00
#
_symmetry.space_group_name_H-M   'P 1'
#
loop_
_entity.id
_entity.type
_entity.pdbx_description
1 polymer ?
#
loop_
_entity_poly.entity_id
_entity_poly.type
_entity_poly.pdbx_seq_one_letter_code
_entity_poly.pdbx_strand_id
1 'polypeptide(L)'
;MSEARKVGGRREGAGRPKGSLNKRSIQAIEEVAERWPDWTPLMHLATVANDKALDEEIRLDAAKAAAPYVHPKPKGVELDPDGIVALEARITAARLLATARTMDDNPGLADRLARAALRISDQVVVVERADRAPVVSYEEAAPVRSRSSETEPEPTPACQPALRPAAAPGPKPAADRPAYTPVTHWPEPKNHSSLMADDYSPFKD
;
A
#
# COMPACT_ATOMS: atom_id res chain seq x y z
N MET A 1 -10.99 -56.48 0.99
CA MET A 1 -11.60 -55.23 1.49
C MET A 1 -10.51 -54.43 2.18
N SER A 2 -9.78 -53.60 1.42
CA SER A 2 -8.62 -52.85 1.91
C SER A 2 -9.06 -51.58 2.62
N GLU A 3 -8.87 -51.53 3.93
CA GLU A 3 -9.07 -50.32 4.74
C GLU A 3 -8.00 -49.27 4.40
N ALA A 4 -8.42 -48.16 3.81
CA ALA A 4 -7.55 -47.03 3.55
C ALA A 4 -7.15 -46.36 4.87
N ARG A 5 -5.87 -46.48 5.26
CA ARG A 5 -5.30 -45.76 6.41
C ARG A 5 -5.46 -44.25 6.19
N LYS A 6 -6.25 -43.57 7.02
CA LYS A 6 -6.33 -42.10 7.10
C LYS A 6 -4.97 -41.53 7.54
N VAL A 7 -4.14 -41.14 6.58
CA VAL A 7 -2.86 -40.44 6.82
C VAL A 7 -3.13 -38.94 7.06
N GLY A 8 -2.31 -38.34 7.94
CA GLY A 8 -2.48 -37.06 8.62
C GLY A 8 -3.08 -35.89 7.81
N GLY A 9 -4.25 -35.44 8.25
CA GLY A 9 -4.86 -34.16 7.89
C GLY A 9 -5.20 -33.36 9.15
N ARG A 10 -5.57 -32.07 8.98
CA ARG A 10 -6.00 -31.17 10.06
C ARG A 10 -7.10 -31.83 10.89
N ARG A 11 -6.78 -32.24 12.11
CA ARG A 11 -7.75 -32.67 13.11
C ARG A 11 -8.25 -31.45 13.88
N GLU A 12 -9.45 -31.51 14.44
CA GLU A 12 -9.90 -30.51 15.40
C GLU A 12 -8.91 -30.49 16.58
N GLY A 13 -8.29 -29.34 16.85
CA GLY A 13 -7.21 -29.21 17.82
C GLY A 13 -5.81 -29.60 17.32
N ALA A 14 -5.64 -30.02 16.06
CA ALA A 14 -4.30 -30.22 15.49
C ALA A 14 -3.70 -28.89 15.02
N GLY A 15 -2.56 -28.53 15.61
CA GLY A 15 -1.79 -27.34 15.29
C GLY A 15 -1.10 -26.78 16.54
N ARG A 16 -0.20 -25.81 16.36
CA ARG A 16 0.34 -25.04 17.48
C ARG A 16 -0.82 -24.21 18.08
N PRO A 17 -1.07 -24.27 19.40
CA PRO A 17 -2.10 -23.45 20.03
C PRO A 17 -1.89 -21.97 19.67
N LYS A 18 -2.99 -21.26 19.44
CA LYS A 18 -2.96 -19.85 19.02
C LYS A 18 -2.23 -19.04 20.08
N GLY A 19 -1.21 -18.30 19.66
CA GLY A 19 -0.14 -17.75 20.49
C GLY A 19 -0.63 -17.17 21.81
N SER A 20 -0.36 -17.88 22.91
CA SER A 20 -0.46 -17.32 24.24
C SER A 20 0.70 -16.34 24.43
N LEU A 21 0.42 -15.17 25.02
CA LEU A 21 1.47 -14.28 25.44
C LEU A 21 2.31 -14.97 26.52
N ASN A 22 3.62 -14.68 26.53
CA ASN A 22 4.51 -15.17 27.57
C ASN A 22 4.08 -14.54 28.91
N LYS A 23 4.17 -15.30 30.01
CA LYS A 23 3.79 -14.84 31.36
C LYS A 23 4.49 -13.53 31.72
N ARG A 24 5.76 -13.38 31.34
CA ARG A 24 6.54 -12.15 31.53
C ARG A 24 5.96 -10.95 30.79
N SER A 25 5.45 -11.15 29.58
CA SER A 25 4.84 -10.07 28.78
C SER A 25 3.52 -9.61 29.40
N ILE A 26 2.74 -10.54 29.95
CA ILE A 26 1.48 -10.23 30.64
C ILE A 26 1.76 -9.41 31.91
N GLN A 27 2.72 -9.87 32.74
CA GLN A 27 3.13 -9.17 33.95
C GLN A 27 3.59 -7.73 33.67
N ALA A 28 4.42 -7.53 32.65
CA ALA A 28 4.88 -6.18 32.30
C ALA A 28 3.74 -5.26 31.83
N ILE A 29 2.73 -5.80 31.14
CA ILE A 29 1.55 -5.02 30.72
C ILE A 29 0.69 -4.66 31.95
N GLU A 30 0.49 -5.62 32.85
CA GLU A 30 -0.26 -5.42 34.10
C GLU A 30 0.41 -4.38 35.00
N GLU A 31 1.72 -4.48 35.21
CA GLU A 31 2.50 -3.52 36.01
C GLU A 31 2.40 -2.08 35.47
N VAL A 32 2.46 -1.92 34.14
CA VAL A 32 2.33 -0.60 33.50
C VAL A 32 0.89 -0.07 33.64
N ALA A 33 -0.11 -0.93 33.47
CA ALA A 33 -1.51 -0.57 33.60
C ALA A 33 -1.89 -0.18 35.04
N GLU A 34 -1.38 -0.90 36.04
CA GLU A 34 -1.59 -0.57 37.46
C GLU A 34 -0.90 0.73 37.85
N ARG A 35 0.32 0.96 37.35
CA ARG A 35 1.11 2.13 37.73
C ARG A 35 0.64 3.42 37.05
N TRP A 36 0.09 3.32 35.85
CA TRP A 36 -0.43 4.46 35.11
C TRP A 36 -1.78 4.14 34.45
N PRO A 37 -2.89 4.25 35.19
CA PRO A 37 -4.21 3.83 34.71
C PRO A 37 -4.73 4.67 33.52
N ASP A 38 -4.40 5.96 33.49
CA ASP A 38 -4.84 6.89 32.42
C ASP A 38 -3.78 7.14 31.35
N TRP A 39 -2.63 6.46 31.44
CA TRP A 39 -1.54 6.66 30.50
C TRP A 39 -1.50 5.53 29.48
N THR A 40 -1.45 5.90 28.21
CA THR A 40 -1.18 4.95 27.14
C THR A 40 0.07 5.39 26.38
N PRO A 41 0.90 4.44 25.88
CA PRO A 41 2.03 4.80 25.03
C PRO A 41 1.63 5.66 23.83
N LEU A 42 0.44 5.40 23.27
CA LEU A 42 -0.10 6.20 22.17
C LEU A 42 -0.39 7.65 22.60
N MET A 43 -1.00 7.83 23.77
CA MET A 43 -1.25 9.16 24.32
C MET A 43 0.06 9.91 24.61
N HIS A 44 1.09 9.22 25.10
CA HIS A 44 2.41 9.82 25.29
C HIS A 44 3.03 10.31 23.98
N LEU A 45 3.02 9.48 22.94
CA LEU A 45 3.52 9.88 21.61
C LEU A 45 2.76 11.08 21.05
N ALA A 46 1.44 11.12 21.24
CA ALA A 46 0.63 12.26 20.85
C ALA A 46 0.98 13.53 21.63
N THR A 47 1.27 13.44 22.94
CA THR A 47 1.71 14.57 23.75
C THR A 47 3.07 15.08 23.29
N VAL A 48 4.05 14.20 23.09
CA VAL A 48 5.40 14.55 22.61
C VAL A 48 5.36 15.20 21.23
N ALA A 49 4.55 14.67 20.31
CA ALA A 49 4.41 15.24 18.97
C ALA A 49 3.84 16.68 18.97
N ASN A 50 3.02 17.04 19.96
CA ASN A 50 2.38 18.35 20.06
C ASN A 50 3.14 19.37 20.91
N ASP A 51 4.14 18.95 21.68
CA ASP A 51 4.91 19.84 22.55
C ASP A 51 5.88 20.70 21.74
N LYS A 52 5.68 22.02 21.70
CA LYS A 52 6.52 22.96 20.94
C LYS A 52 7.87 23.27 21.60
N ALA A 53 8.07 22.88 22.84
CA ALA A 53 9.34 23.08 23.53
C ALA A 53 10.40 22.02 23.16
N LEU A 54 9.97 20.89 22.59
CA LEU A 54 10.85 19.82 22.14
C LEU A 54 11.39 20.10 20.74
N ASP A 55 12.56 19.50 20.46
CA ASP A 55 13.18 19.56 19.15
C ASP A 55 12.30 18.94 18.05
N GLU A 56 12.37 19.49 16.84
CA GLU A 56 11.54 19.07 15.71
C GLU A 56 11.74 17.59 15.38
N GLU A 57 12.97 17.08 15.46
CA GLU A 57 13.27 15.67 15.14
C GLU A 57 12.52 14.71 16.06
N ILE A 58 12.51 14.99 17.37
CA ILE A 58 11.82 14.18 18.38
C ILE A 58 10.31 14.19 18.13
N ARG A 59 9.75 15.35 17.75
CA ARG A 59 8.32 15.50 17.46
C ARG A 59 7.91 14.73 16.22
N LEU A 60 8.72 14.80 15.16
CA LEU A 60 8.50 14.08 13.92
C LEU A 60 8.58 12.56 14.13
N ASP A 61 9.53 12.08 14.92
CA ASP A 61 9.66 10.66 15.24
C ASP A 61 8.47 10.15 16.06
N ALA A 62 8.02 10.92 17.06
CA ALA A 62 6.83 10.59 17.83
C ALA A 62 5.56 10.57 16.95
N ALA A 63 5.39 11.58 16.09
CA ALA A 63 4.27 11.66 15.16
C ALA A 63 4.27 10.49 14.16
N LYS A 64 5.43 10.14 13.61
CA LYS A 64 5.61 9.01 12.70
C LYS A 64 5.28 7.68 13.35
N ALA A 65 5.69 7.48 14.60
CA ALA A 65 5.37 6.27 15.37
C ALA A 65 3.87 6.17 15.72
N ALA A 66 3.20 7.31 15.98
CA ALA A 66 1.76 7.35 16.29
C ALA A 66 0.87 7.20 15.04
N ALA A 67 1.28 7.70 13.87
CA ALA A 67 0.48 7.77 12.65
C ALA A 67 -0.23 6.46 12.24
N PRO A 68 0.37 5.25 12.33
CA PRO A 68 -0.28 3.99 11.95
C PRO A 68 -1.45 3.58 12.85
N TYR A 69 -1.49 4.10 14.08
CA TYR A 69 -2.53 3.80 15.06
C TYR A 69 -3.64 4.86 15.05
N VAL A 70 -3.32 6.08 14.63
CA VAL A 70 -4.28 7.20 14.52
C VAL A 70 -4.99 7.19 13.18
N HIS A 71 -4.29 6.89 12.09
CA HIS A 71 -4.84 6.95 10.73
C HIS A 71 -5.06 5.56 10.13
N PRO A 72 -6.21 5.30 9.49
CA PRO A 72 -6.41 4.07 8.74
C PRO A 72 -5.41 4.01 7.59
N LYS A 73 -4.73 2.88 7.44
CA LYS A 73 -3.85 2.66 6.28
C LYS A 73 -4.68 2.75 5.00
N PRO A 74 -4.29 3.58 4.02
CA PRO A 74 -4.99 3.64 2.74
C PRO A 74 -4.94 2.25 2.12
N LYS A 75 -6.12 1.67 1.88
CA LYS A 75 -6.25 0.44 1.11
C LYS A 75 -6.44 0.84 -0.34
N GLY A 76 -5.72 0.17 -1.24
CA GLY A 76 -6.04 0.26 -2.67
C GLY A 76 -7.49 -0.18 -2.85
N VAL A 77 -8.32 0.70 -3.38
CA VAL A 77 -9.67 0.34 -3.78
C VAL A 77 -9.56 -0.18 -5.21
N GLU A 78 -9.63 -1.48 -5.37
CA GLU A 78 -9.81 -2.09 -6.69
C GLU A 78 -11.26 -1.87 -7.12
N LEU A 79 -11.44 -1.05 -8.15
CA LEU A 79 -12.75 -0.80 -8.75
C LEU A 79 -12.94 -1.77 -9.90
N ASP A 80 -14.05 -2.50 -9.87
CA ASP A 80 -14.49 -3.32 -10.98
C ASP A 80 -14.94 -2.41 -12.16
N PRO A 81 -14.33 -2.51 -13.35
CA PRO A 81 -14.67 -1.65 -14.49
C PRO A 81 -16.16 -1.75 -14.86
N ASP A 82 -16.73 -2.96 -14.80
CA ASP A 82 -18.14 -3.18 -15.12
C ASP A 82 -19.06 -2.50 -14.10
N GLY A 83 -18.65 -2.52 -12.82
CA GLY A 83 -19.31 -1.80 -11.75
C GLY A 83 -19.34 -0.28 -11.94
N ILE A 84 -18.26 0.30 -12.49
CA ILE A 84 -18.19 1.74 -12.80
C ILE A 84 -19.18 2.07 -13.92
N VAL A 85 -19.18 1.33 -15.03
CA VAL A 85 -20.09 1.58 -16.15
C VAL A 85 -21.54 1.43 -15.70
N ALA A 86 -21.87 0.43 -14.89
CA ALA A 86 -23.20 0.26 -14.33
C ALA A 86 -23.60 1.39 -13.35
N LEU A 87 -22.65 1.96 -12.62
CA LEU A 87 -22.88 3.14 -11.78
C LEU A 87 -23.16 4.38 -12.64
N GLU A 88 -22.38 4.61 -13.69
CA GLU A 88 -22.58 5.71 -14.62
C GLU A 88 -23.94 5.63 -15.32
N ALA A 89 -24.36 4.45 -15.75
CA ALA A 89 -25.68 4.21 -16.31
C ALA A 89 -26.82 4.58 -15.32
N ARG A 90 -26.65 4.26 -14.04
CA ARG A 90 -27.62 4.63 -12.99
C ARG A 90 -27.63 6.13 -12.72
N ILE A 91 -26.46 6.77 -12.65
CA ILE A 91 -26.35 8.22 -12.42
C ILE A 91 -26.96 8.99 -13.59
N THR A 92 -26.67 8.58 -14.81
CA THR A 92 -27.23 9.21 -16.02
C THR A 92 -28.75 9.04 -16.08
N ALA A 93 -29.28 7.85 -15.81
CA ALA A 93 -30.72 7.63 -15.73
C ALA A 93 -31.38 8.52 -14.66
N ALA A 94 -30.78 8.62 -13.46
CA ALA A 94 -31.28 9.48 -12.38
C ALA A 94 -31.25 10.97 -12.78
N ARG A 95 -30.19 11.42 -13.45
CA ARG A 95 -30.08 12.78 -13.98
C ARG A 95 -31.16 13.05 -15.02
N LEU A 96 -31.34 12.17 -16.00
CA LEU A 96 -32.38 12.32 -17.03
C LEU A 96 -33.78 12.42 -16.43
N LEU A 97 -34.09 11.58 -15.44
CA LEU A 97 -35.38 11.66 -14.72
C LEU A 97 -35.54 12.98 -13.98
N ALA A 98 -34.49 13.48 -13.33
CA ALA A 98 -34.53 14.77 -12.67
C ALA A 98 -34.77 15.91 -13.68
N THR A 99 -34.10 15.87 -14.84
CA THR A 99 -34.32 16.85 -15.91
C THR A 99 -35.73 16.76 -16.49
N ALA A 100 -36.27 15.55 -16.67
CA ALA A 100 -37.64 15.38 -17.16
C ALA A 100 -38.65 16.01 -16.20
N ARG A 101 -38.51 15.77 -14.89
CA ARG A 101 -39.36 16.40 -13.88
C ARG A 101 -39.32 17.92 -13.93
N THR A 102 -38.13 18.51 -14.08
CA THR A 102 -38.02 19.97 -14.17
C THR A 102 -38.62 20.54 -15.46
N MET A 103 -38.68 19.76 -16.54
CA MET A 103 -39.40 20.16 -17.76
C MET A 103 -40.91 20.12 -17.56
N ASP A 104 -41.43 19.12 -16.84
CA ASP A 104 -42.87 18.99 -16.56
C ASP A 104 -43.38 20.10 -15.61
N ASP A 105 -42.56 20.48 -14.61
CA ASP A 105 -42.90 21.53 -13.64
C ASP A 105 -42.92 22.95 -14.25
N ASN A 106 -42.30 23.15 -15.42
CA ASN A 106 -42.22 24.45 -16.08
C ASN A 106 -42.80 24.39 -17.51
N PRO A 107 -44.13 24.53 -17.66
CA PRO A 107 -44.79 24.42 -18.95
C PRO A 107 -44.21 25.46 -19.94
N GLY A 108 -43.68 24.98 -21.06
CA GLY A 108 -43.05 25.78 -22.11
C GLY A 108 -41.54 25.91 -22.03
N LEU A 109 -40.87 25.37 -20.99
CA LEU A 109 -39.40 25.26 -20.95
C LEU A 109 -38.88 24.38 -22.08
N ALA A 110 -39.52 23.23 -22.32
CA ALA A 110 -39.20 22.32 -23.42
C ALA A 110 -39.23 23.05 -24.78
N ASP A 111 -40.28 23.82 -25.05
CA ASP A 111 -40.41 24.60 -26.30
C ASP A 111 -39.36 25.71 -26.42
N ARG A 112 -38.95 26.32 -25.31
CA ARG A 112 -37.87 27.33 -25.30
C ARG A 112 -36.52 26.70 -25.60
N LEU A 113 -36.25 25.53 -25.02
CA LEU A 113 -35.03 24.76 -25.29
C LEU A 113 -34.99 24.25 -26.72
N ALA A 114 -36.09 23.72 -27.25
CA ALA A 114 -36.19 23.31 -28.65
C ALA A 114 -35.92 24.48 -29.61
N ARG A 115 -36.51 25.66 -29.35
CA ARG A 115 -36.24 26.88 -30.12
C ARG A 115 -34.79 27.36 -29.99
N ALA A 116 -34.19 27.26 -28.80
CA ALA A 116 -32.79 27.61 -28.59
C ALA A 116 -31.85 26.64 -29.33
N ALA A 117 -32.14 25.34 -29.32
CA ALA A 117 -31.37 24.31 -30.01
C ALA A 117 -31.36 24.54 -31.54
N LEU A 118 -32.51 24.87 -32.13
CA LEU A 118 -32.61 25.21 -33.55
C LEU A 118 -31.77 26.45 -33.92
N ARG A 119 -31.77 27.48 -33.06
CA ARG A 119 -30.91 28.67 -33.28
C ARG A 119 -29.42 28.32 -33.24
N ILE A 120 -29.03 27.43 -32.32
CA ILE A 120 -27.63 27.01 -32.21
C ILE A 120 -27.23 26.18 -33.44
N SER A 121 -28.05 25.22 -33.88
CA SER A 121 -27.74 24.43 -35.08
C SER A 121 -27.61 25.30 -36.33
N ASP A 122 -28.50 26.28 -36.50
CA ASP A 122 -28.42 27.22 -37.61
C ASP A 122 -27.17 28.09 -37.56
N GLN A 123 -26.72 28.48 -36.36
CA GLN A 123 -25.47 29.23 -36.18
C GLN A 123 -24.22 28.37 -36.43
N VAL A 124 -24.22 27.10 -36.05
CA VAL A 124 -23.06 26.20 -36.24
C VAL A 124 -22.85 25.86 -37.72
N VAL A 125 -23.93 25.71 -38.51
CA VAL A 125 -23.84 25.45 -39.96
C VAL A 125 -23.16 26.60 -40.73
N VAL A 126 -23.24 27.84 -40.22
CA VAL A 126 -22.57 29.00 -40.84
C VAL A 126 -21.05 28.99 -40.60
N VAL A 127 -20.57 28.36 -39.51
CA VAL A 127 -19.15 28.32 -39.16
C VAL A 127 -18.40 27.17 -39.85
N GLU A 128 -19.06 26.05 -40.16
CA GLU A 128 -18.38 24.89 -40.78
C GLU A 128 -17.99 25.08 -42.26
N ARG A 129 -18.47 26.12 -42.95
CA ARG A 129 -18.16 26.38 -44.37
C ARG A 129 -17.05 27.38 -44.65
N ALA A 130 -16.60 28.15 -43.66
CA ALA A 130 -15.61 29.20 -43.90
C ALA A 130 -14.16 28.72 -43.77
N ASP A 131 -13.82 27.88 -42.78
CA ASP A 131 -12.41 27.68 -42.42
C ASP A 131 -12.04 26.23 -42.06
N ARG A 132 -12.67 25.22 -42.68
CA ARG A 132 -12.20 23.83 -42.52
C ARG A 132 -10.92 23.66 -43.35
N ALA A 133 -9.81 24.15 -42.84
CA ALA A 133 -8.47 23.81 -43.29
C ALA A 133 -8.38 22.28 -43.42
N PRO A 134 -7.71 21.75 -44.47
CA PRO A 134 -7.60 20.31 -44.66
C PRO A 134 -7.02 19.71 -43.38
N VAL A 135 -7.77 18.79 -42.77
CA VAL A 135 -7.27 17.98 -41.67
C VAL A 135 -6.06 17.24 -42.21
N VAL A 136 -4.87 17.71 -41.84
CA VAL A 136 -3.60 17.05 -42.16
C VAL A 136 -3.66 15.70 -41.47
N SER A 137 -3.90 14.66 -42.25
CA SER A 137 -3.79 13.28 -41.81
C SER A 137 -2.33 13.02 -41.44
N TYR A 138 -2.06 12.88 -40.15
CA TYR A 138 -0.76 12.46 -39.61
C TYR A 138 -0.53 10.96 -39.88
N GLU A 139 -0.52 10.53 -41.15
CA GLU A 139 -0.07 9.18 -41.51
C GLU A 139 1.47 9.07 -41.59
N GLU A 140 2.20 10.17 -41.43
CA GLU A 140 3.67 10.20 -41.46
C GLU A 140 4.28 10.74 -40.17
N ALA A 141 3.76 10.32 -39.02
CA ALA A 141 4.58 10.32 -37.81
C ALA A 141 5.60 9.17 -37.95
N ALA A 142 6.87 9.55 -38.11
CA ALA A 142 8.03 8.66 -38.16
C ALA A 142 7.87 7.43 -37.25
N PRO A 143 8.35 6.24 -37.65
CA PRO A 143 8.23 5.06 -36.81
C PRO A 143 8.88 5.37 -35.47
N VAL A 144 8.05 5.53 -34.44
CA VAL A 144 8.48 5.39 -33.06
C VAL A 144 9.20 4.04 -33.07
N ARG A 145 10.51 4.06 -32.83
CA ARG A 145 11.28 2.85 -32.58
C ARG A 145 10.56 2.12 -31.47
N SER A 146 9.70 1.18 -31.85
CA SER A 146 9.27 0.12 -30.98
C SER A 146 10.57 -0.48 -30.50
N ARG A 147 10.85 -0.31 -29.20
CA ARG A 147 11.70 -1.30 -28.54
C ARG A 147 11.06 -2.62 -28.92
N SER A 148 11.81 -3.39 -29.70
CA SER A 148 11.49 -4.78 -30.01
C SER A 148 10.97 -5.37 -28.73
N SER A 149 9.72 -5.81 -28.78
CA SER A 149 9.18 -6.77 -27.84
C SER A 149 10.28 -7.79 -27.61
N GLU A 150 10.87 -7.75 -26.42
CA GLU A 150 11.57 -8.90 -25.90
C GLU A 150 10.61 -10.06 -26.11
N THR A 151 11.05 -10.98 -26.96
CA THR A 151 10.47 -12.29 -27.17
C THR A 151 9.93 -12.77 -25.84
N GLU A 152 8.62 -12.93 -25.74
CA GLU A 152 8.03 -13.64 -24.60
C GLU A 152 8.83 -14.94 -24.47
N PRO A 153 9.54 -15.18 -23.35
CA PRO A 153 10.17 -16.46 -23.15
C PRO A 153 9.05 -17.48 -23.19
N GLU A 154 9.20 -18.49 -24.06
CA GLU A 154 8.25 -19.59 -24.19
C GLU A 154 7.77 -20.03 -22.81
N PRO A 155 6.47 -20.36 -22.65
CA PRO A 155 5.94 -20.83 -21.38
C PRO A 155 6.79 -22.01 -20.96
N THR A 156 7.60 -21.78 -19.93
CA THR A 156 8.48 -22.80 -19.39
C THR A 156 7.58 -23.97 -19.05
N PRO A 157 7.80 -25.18 -19.61
CA PRO A 157 6.96 -26.32 -19.33
C PRO A 157 6.89 -26.42 -17.81
N ALA A 158 5.65 -26.41 -17.28
CA ALA A 158 5.36 -26.37 -15.87
C ALA A 158 6.42 -27.18 -15.13
N CYS A 159 7.29 -26.47 -14.40
CA CYS A 159 8.35 -27.09 -13.64
C CYS A 159 7.62 -27.98 -12.64
N GLN A 160 7.49 -29.27 -12.98
CA GLN A 160 7.02 -30.27 -12.05
C GLN A 160 7.90 -30.07 -10.83
N PRO A 161 7.31 -29.90 -9.62
CA PRO A 161 8.12 -29.72 -8.43
C PRO A 161 8.98 -30.97 -8.32
N ALA A 162 10.25 -30.85 -8.75
CA ALA A 162 11.22 -31.89 -8.57
C ALA A 162 11.18 -32.17 -7.08
N LEU A 163 10.75 -33.37 -6.72
CA LEU A 163 10.82 -33.90 -5.38
C LEU A 163 12.25 -33.63 -4.92
N ARG A 164 12.43 -32.57 -4.11
CA ARG A 164 13.74 -32.27 -3.55
C ARG A 164 14.15 -33.56 -2.85
N PRO A 165 15.27 -34.20 -3.25
CA PRO A 165 15.74 -35.35 -2.51
C PRO A 165 15.84 -34.92 -1.05
N ALA A 166 15.35 -35.76 -0.15
CA ALA A 166 15.33 -35.47 1.28
C ALA A 166 16.70 -34.92 1.66
N ALA A 167 16.70 -33.71 2.25
CA ALA A 167 17.92 -33.04 2.66
C ALA A 167 18.78 -34.05 3.42
N ALA A 168 20.01 -34.27 2.94
CA ALA A 168 20.95 -35.15 3.60
C ALA A 168 20.99 -34.78 5.09
N PRO A 169 20.99 -35.77 6.01
CA PRO A 169 21.09 -35.47 7.44
C PRO A 169 22.30 -34.57 7.64
N GLY A 170 22.05 -33.36 8.17
CA GLY A 170 23.11 -32.40 8.44
C GLY A 170 24.23 -33.05 9.25
N PRO A 171 25.48 -32.59 9.09
CA PRO A 171 26.61 -33.15 9.82
C PRO A 171 26.26 -33.18 11.32
N LYS A 172 26.40 -34.36 11.95
CA LYS A 172 26.25 -34.48 13.39
C LYS A 172 27.12 -33.40 14.05
N PRO A 173 26.61 -32.65 15.03
CA PRO A 173 27.42 -31.66 15.72
C PRO A 173 28.68 -32.37 16.24
N ALA A 174 29.85 -31.88 15.82
CA ALA A 174 31.12 -32.42 16.28
C ALA A 174 31.11 -32.45 17.82
N ALA A 175 31.40 -33.62 18.39
CA ALA A 175 31.44 -33.83 19.83
C ALA A 175 32.48 -32.94 20.53
N ASP A 176 33.41 -32.37 19.76
CA ASP A 176 34.51 -31.52 20.24
C ASP A 176 34.20 -30.02 20.14
N ARG A 177 32.93 -29.60 20.24
CA ARG A 177 32.65 -28.18 20.44
C ARG A 177 33.13 -27.80 21.85
N PRO A 178 34.11 -26.89 22.01
CA PRO A 178 34.52 -26.43 23.32
C PRO A 178 33.29 -25.85 24.03
N ALA A 179 33.14 -26.16 25.32
CA ALA A 179 32.08 -25.61 26.15
C ALA A 179 32.07 -24.08 26.01
N TYR A 180 30.88 -23.51 25.84
CA TYR A 180 30.69 -22.07 25.75
C TYR A 180 31.36 -21.40 26.95
N THR A 181 32.44 -20.68 26.70
CA THR A 181 33.06 -19.79 27.68
C THR A 181 32.32 -18.45 27.59
N PRO A 182 31.51 -18.08 28.61
CA PRO A 182 30.89 -16.76 28.62
C PRO A 182 32.01 -15.71 28.55
N VAL A 183 31.87 -14.78 27.62
CA VAL A 183 32.77 -13.64 27.48
C VAL A 183 32.60 -12.77 28.73
N THR A 184 33.44 -12.97 29.74
CA THR A 184 33.35 -12.30 31.05
C THR A 184 33.90 -10.88 31.04
N HIS A 185 34.67 -10.50 30.01
CA HIS A 185 35.03 -9.10 29.78
C HIS A 185 34.50 -8.68 28.41
N TRP A 186 33.74 -7.59 28.36
CA TRP A 186 33.61 -6.86 27.10
C TRP A 186 34.95 -6.13 26.90
N PRO A 187 35.65 -6.29 25.77
CA PRO A 187 36.85 -5.51 25.54
C PRO A 187 36.48 -4.03 25.63
N GLU A 188 37.25 -3.26 26.40
CA GLU A 188 37.03 -1.82 26.52
C GLU A 188 36.92 -1.21 25.13
N PRO A 189 35.94 -0.32 24.90
CA PRO A 189 35.81 0.34 23.61
C PRO A 189 37.15 0.97 23.28
N LYS A 190 37.77 0.53 22.18
CA LYS A 190 38.98 1.16 21.67
C LYS A 190 38.60 2.61 21.41
N ASN A 191 39.19 3.54 22.15
CA ASN A 191 39.03 4.96 21.89
C ASN A 191 39.58 5.22 20.49
N HIS A 192 38.71 5.26 19.49
CA HIS A 192 39.04 5.62 18.13
C HIS A 192 39.26 7.15 17.99
N SER A 193 39.45 7.88 19.10
CA SER A 193 39.64 9.34 19.08
C SER A 193 40.98 9.77 18.47
N SER A 194 41.90 8.85 18.17
CA SER A 194 43.14 9.17 17.45
C SER A 194 42.99 9.18 15.92
N LEU A 195 41.80 8.88 15.36
CA LEU A 195 41.55 8.95 13.91
C LEU A 195 40.99 10.30 13.44
N MET A 196 40.64 11.19 14.37
CA MET A 196 40.36 12.59 14.04
C MET A 196 41.58 13.40 14.45
N ALA A 197 42.25 14.02 13.48
CA ALA A 197 43.25 15.03 13.78
C ALA A 197 42.59 16.18 14.54
N ASP A 198 43.28 16.74 15.53
CA ASP A 198 42.78 17.89 16.33
C ASP A 198 42.43 19.12 15.46
N ASP A 199 42.85 19.11 14.19
CA ASP A 199 42.62 20.18 13.21
C ASP A 199 41.42 19.94 12.27
N TYR A 200 40.65 18.84 12.43
CA TYR A 200 39.48 18.60 11.58
C TYR A 200 38.29 19.47 12.01
N SER A 201 38.20 20.67 11.41
CA SER A 201 37.07 21.57 11.53
C SER A 201 36.29 21.60 10.21
N PRO A 202 35.23 20.78 10.05
CA PRO A 202 34.51 20.65 8.77
C PRO A 202 33.68 21.88 8.37
N PHE A 203 33.70 22.96 9.16
CA PHE A 203 32.86 24.15 8.97
C PHE A 203 33.63 25.48 9.16
N LYS A 204 34.93 25.53 8.86
CA LYS A 204 35.61 26.82 8.67
C LYS A 204 35.44 27.27 7.22
N ASP A 205 34.48 28.18 7.05
CA ASP A 205 34.16 29.12 5.95
C ASP A 205 34.65 28.82 4.52
#